data_AF-A0A962JJ18-F1
#
_entry.id   AF-A0A962JJ18-F1
#
_cell.length_a   1.000
_cell.length_b   1.000
_cell.length_c   1.000
_cell.angle_alpha   90.00
_cell.angle_beta   90.00
_cell.angle_gamma   90.00
#
_symmetry.space_group_name_H-M   'P 1'
#
loop_
_entity.id
_entity.type
_entity.pdbx_description
1 polymer ?
#
loop_
_entity_poly.entity_id
_entity_poly.type
_entity_poly.pdbx_seq_one_letter_code
_entity_poly.pdbx_strand_id
1 'polypeptide(L)'
;MNVSANNHLASFAQLVKNSTERFAALPAHVQWDIYGTLRPNHYICKNERQLMAYNALFANQHFAKLIDLFDFVFGRFIKLEKITALQNTTKPISVIDYGCGQGLASMVLQEFNREHQLGYQFEELILIEPSALALKEAVKHNAMYYTHIKQQCSKFDKLTANDLLTQHHVTVHLLSNVLDLPNIDV
;
A
#
# COMPACT_ATOMS: atom_id res chain seq x y z
N MET A 1 -7.91 17.55 30.43
CA MET A 1 -6.89 16.59 29.95
C MET A 1 -6.79 16.78 28.45
N ASN A 2 -5.72 17.44 28.00
CA ASN A 2 -5.49 17.72 26.58
C ASN A 2 -5.16 16.41 25.87
N VAL A 3 -6.11 15.89 25.09
CA VAL A 3 -5.80 14.93 24.05
C VAL A 3 -5.07 15.71 22.97
N SER A 4 -3.74 15.61 23.01
CA SER A 4 -2.80 16.12 22.03
C SER A 4 -3.29 15.81 20.63
N ALA A 5 -3.53 16.86 19.85
CA ALA A 5 -3.95 16.79 18.47
C ALA A 5 -2.90 16.07 17.60
N ASN A 6 -3.37 15.06 16.89
CA ASN A 6 -3.03 14.66 15.52
C ASN A 6 -1.58 14.83 15.04
N ASN A 7 -0.88 13.70 14.85
CA ASN A 7 -0.08 13.45 13.65
C ASN A 7 0.32 11.96 13.60
N HIS A 8 -0.58 11.12 13.09
CA HIS A 8 -0.33 9.71 12.92
C HIS A 8 -0.31 9.24 11.44
N LEU A 9 -0.64 10.09 10.47
CA LEU A 9 -0.14 10.01 9.07
C LEU A 9 1.38 10.28 8.94
N ALA A 10 2.10 10.33 10.06
CA ALA A 10 3.48 10.78 10.12
C ALA A 10 4.44 9.92 9.28
N SER A 11 4.11 8.68 8.93
CA SER A 11 5.02 7.87 8.12
C SER A 11 4.76 8.05 6.62
N PHE A 12 3.50 8.07 6.18
CA PHE A 12 3.17 8.25 4.76
C PHE A 12 3.43 9.70 4.35
N ALA A 13 2.93 10.66 5.13
CA ALA A 13 3.16 12.07 4.86
C ALA A 13 4.64 12.42 4.88
N GLN A 14 5.43 11.82 5.79
CA GLN A 14 6.88 12.01 5.82
C GLN A 14 7.59 11.33 4.65
N LEU A 15 7.15 10.13 4.24
CA LEU A 15 7.67 9.46 3.04
C LEU A 15 7.46 10.34 1.80
N VAL A 16 6.25 10.88 1.62
CA VAL A 16 5.93 11.79 0.51
C VAL A 16 6.75 13.06 0.62
N LYS A 17 6.79 13.71 1.78
CA LYS A 17 7.58 14.92 2.00
C LYS A 17 9.06 14.72 1.64
N ASN A 18 9.68 13.69 2.19
CA ASN A 18 11.09 13.36 1.92
C ASN A 18 11.33 13.08 0.43
N SER A 19 10.40 12.37 -0.20
CA SER A 19 10.50 12.04 -1.63
C SER A 19 10.37 13.29 -2.51
N THR A 20 9.43 14.18 -2.18
CA THR A 20 9.21 15.45 -2.87
C THR A 20 10.41 16.38 -2.74
N GLU A 21 10.96 16.55 -1.54
CA GLU A 21 12.16 17.36 -1.31
C GLU A 21 13.36 16.84 -2.10
N ARG A 22 13.59 15.52 -2.08
CA ARG A 22 14.68 14.89 -2.84
C ARG A 22 14.48 14.96 -4.34
N PHE A 23 13.25 14.83 -4.83
CA PHE A 23 12.93 14.96 -6.26
C PHE A 23 13.11 16.39 -6.75
N ALA A 24 12.63 17.38 -5.98
CA ALA A 24 12.78 18.80 -6.29
C ALA A 24 14.26 19.26 -6.31
N ALA A 25 15.14 18.59 -5.56
CA ALA A 25 16.57 18.87 -5.55
C ALA A 25 17.32 18.34 -6.80
N LEU A 26 16.69 17.52 -7.65
CA LEU A 26 17.30 17.06 -8.89
C LEU A 26 17.33 18.16 -9.96
N PRO A 27 18.31 18.17 -10.87
CA PRO A 27 18.28 19.06 -12.04
C PRO A 27 17.01 18.87 -12.87
N ALA A 28 16.45 19.97 -13.40
CA ALA A 28 15.16 19.93 -14.10
C ALA A 28 15.12 18.91 -15.25
N HIS A 29 16.19 18.78 -16.05
CA HIS A 29 16.25 17.77 -17.12
C HIS A 29 16.15 16.33 -16.57
N VAL A 30 16.79 16.04 -15.43
CA VAL A 30 16.70 14.73 -14.77
C VAL A 30 15.29 14.46 -14.25
N GLN A 31 14.61 15.48 -13.71
CA GLN A 31 13.21 15.36 -13.28
C GLN A 31 12.31 15.00 -14.46
N TRP A 32 12.48 15.68 -15.59
CA TRP A 32 11.72 15.42 -16.82
C TRP A 32 12.00 14.03 -17.39
N ASP A 33 13.26 13.60 -17.42
CA ASP A 33 13.65 12.27 -17.89
C ASP A 33 12.97 11.19 -17.04
N ILE A 34 13.08 11.28 -15.71
CA ILE A 34 12.45 10.32 -14.80
C ILE A 34 10.93 10.35 -14.96
N TYR A 35 10.32 11.52 -14.97
CA TYR A 35 8.88 11.67 -15.12
C TYR A 35 8.37 11.06 -16.44
N GLY A 36 9.11 11.26 -17.54
CA GLY A 36 8.84 10.63 -18.83
C GLY A 36 8.85 9.10 -18.76
N THR A 37 9.71 8.51 -17.91
CA THR A 37 9.71 7.05 -17.70
C THR A 37 8.50 6.55 -16.90
N LEU A 38 7.90 7.36 -16.03
CA LEU A 38 6.79 6.96 -15.14
C LEU A 38 5.39 7.15 -15.76
N ARG A 39 5.26 7.91 -16.85
CA ARG A 39 3.98 8.23 -17.49
C ARG A 39 3.21 7.07 -18.15
N PRO A 40 3.81 5.95 -18.60
CA PRO A 40 3.02 4.81 -19.02
C PRO A 40 2.36 4.18 -17.77
N ASN A 41 1.04 4.00 -17.77
CA ASN A 41 0.21 3.43 -16.67
C ASN A 41 0.57 1.99 -16.25
N HIS A 42 1.81 1.53 -16.44
CA HIS A 42 2.26 0.15 -16.24
C HIS A 42 3.72 0.14 -15.73
N TYR A 43 4.04 0.97 -14.73
CA TYR A 43 5.44 1.21 -14.38
C TYR A 43 5.95 0.38 -13.21
N ILE A 44 6.70 -0.67 -13.55
CA ILE A 44 7.60 -1.32 -12.59
C ILE A 44 8.85 -0.44 -12.43
N CYS A 45 8.99 0.18 -11.26
CA CYS A 45 10.17 1.00 -10.94
C CYS A 45 11.47 0.20 -11.00
N LYS A 46 12.44 0.69 -11.77
CA LYS A 46 13.71 0.00 -12.06
C LYS A 46 14.88 0.45 -11.19
N ASN A 47 14.78 1.63 -10.55
CA ASN A 47 15.82 2.18 -9.69
C ASN A 47 15.25 3.06 -8.58
N GLU A 48 16.08 3.38 -7.58
CA GLU A 48 15.68 4.15 -6.40
C GLU A 48 15.19 5.57 -6.74
N ARG A 49 15.74 6.20 -7.79
CA ARG A 49 15.29 7.53 -8.21
C ARG A 49 13.85 7.49 -8.74
N GLN A 50 13.48 6.42 -9.43
CA GLN A 50 12.11 6.20 -9.90
C GLN A 50 11.15 5.90 -8.76
N LEU A 51 11.56 5.10 -7.77
CA LEU A 51 10.75 4.86 -6.57
C LEU A 51 10.46 6.16 -5.80
N MET A 52 11.51 6.95 -5.56
CA MET A 52 11.41 8.26 -4.93
C MET A 52 10.56 9.22 -5.76
N ALA A 53 10.78 9.30 -7.07
CA ALA A 53 9.98 10.16 -7.95
C ALA A 53 8.50 9.73 -7.99
N TYR A 54 8.24 8.42 -8.00
CA TYR A 54 6.87 7.90 -7.91
C TYR A 54 6.17 8.40 -6.65
N ASN A 55 6.84 8.33 -5.50
CA ASN A 55 6.30 8.83 -4.25
C ASN A 55 6.04 10.35 -4.30
N ALA A 56 6.98 11.11 -4.86
CA ALA A 56 6.85 12.57 -4.98
C ALA A 56 5.68 12.98 -5.89
N LEU A 57 5.46 12.26 -6.99
CA LEU A 57 4.56 12.66 -8.06
C LEU A 57 3.15 12.07 -7.94
N PHE A 58 3.03 10.84 -7.43
CA PHE A 58 1.79 10.06 -7.53
C PHE A 58 1.25 9.55 -6.20
N ALA A 59 2.06 9.45 -5.15
CA ALA A 59 1.60 8.86 -3.89
C ALA A 59 0.41 9.62 -3.28
N ASN A 60 0.37 10.96 -3.34
CA ASN A 60 -0.78 11.72 -2.81
C ASN A 60 -2.09 11.42 -3.56
N GLN A 61 -2.04 11.19 -4.88
CA GLN A 61 -3.22 10.79 -5.64
C GLN A 61 -3.66 9.37 -5.27
N HIS A 62 -2.69 8.47 -5.09
CA HIS A 62 -2.95 7.10 -4.64
C HIS A 62 -3.56 7.09 -3.23
N PHE A 63 -3.03 7.90 -2.31
CA PHE A 63 -3.54 8.09 -0.96
C PHE A 63 -5.00 8.55 -0.95
N ALA A 64 -5.34 9.60 -1.71
CA ALA A 64 -6.72 10.11 -1.75
C ALA A 64 -7.71 9.02 -2.18
N LYS A 65 -7.37 8.23 -3.21
CA LYS A 65 -8.19 7.09 -3.66
C LYS A 65 -8.36 6.02 -2.59
N LEU A 66 -7.29 5.70 -1.86
CA LEU A 66 -7.31 4.71 -0.79
C LEU A 66 -8.16 5.17 0.39
N ILE A 67 -8.05 6.44 0.80
CA ILE A 67 -8.87 6.99 1.88
C ILE A 67 -10.35 6.94 1.51
N ASP A 68 -10.72 7.43 0.33
CA ASP A 68 -12.12 7.38 -0.14
C ASP A 68 -12.66 5.94 -0.17
N LEU A 69 -11.84 4.99 -0.64
CA LEU A 69 -12.18 3.57 -0.66
C LEU A 69 -12.36 3.00 0.74
N PHE A 70 -11.42 3.24 1.65
CA PHE A 70 -11.46 2.71 3.01
C PHE A 70 -12.60 3.32 3.83
N ASP A 71 -12.87 4.61 3.69
CA ASP A 71 -14.05 5.26 4.29
C ASP A 71 -15.35 4.62 3.80
N PHE A 72 -15.47 4.36 2.49
CA PHE A 72 -16.63 3.66 1.96
C PHE A 72 -16.73 2.23 2.50
N VAL A 73 -15.65 1.46 2.45
CA VAL A 73 -15.65 0.03 2.80
C VAL A 73 -15.92 -0.17 4.29
N PHE A 74 -15.11 0.46 5.14
CA PHE A 74 -15.17 0.27 6.59
C PHE A 74 -16.27 1.08 7.25
N GLY A 75 -16.66 2.23 6.69
CA GLY A 75 -17.72 3.07 7.24
C GLY A 75 -19.13 2.66 6.80
N ARG A 76 -19.30 2.12 5.59
CA ARG A 76 -20.63 1.86 5.00
C ARG A 76 -20.81 0.44 4.48
N PHE A 77 -19.95 -0.01 3.58
CA PHE A 77 -20.14 -1.23 2.80
C PHE A 77 -20.28 -2.48 3.69
N ILE A 78 -19.37 -2.69 4.65
CA ILE A 78 -19.41 -3.85 5.56
C ILE A 78 -20.74 -3.95 6.31
N LYS A 79 -21.32 -2.81 6.69
CA LYS A 79 -22.62 -2.76 7.37
C LYS A 79 -23.78 -3.06 6.42
N LEU A 80 -23.76 -2.44 5.23
CA LEU A 80 -24.80 -2.60 4.21
C LEU A 80 -24.89 -4.06 3.73
N GLU A 81 -23.74 -4.65 3.40
CA GLU A 81 -23.63 -6.02 2.90
C GLU A 81 -23.63 -7.08 4.03
N LYS A 82 -23.76 -6.64 5.29
CA LYS A 82 -23.78 -7.50 6.47
C LYS A 82 -22.59 -8.47 6.52
N ILE A 83 -21.38 -7.98 6.21
CA ILE A 83 -20.15 -8.77 6.23
C ILE A 83 -19.77 -9.05 7.69
N THR A 84 -20.24 -10.18 8.22
CA THR A 84 -20.07 -10.55 9.63
C THR A 84 -18.62 -10.85 10.01
N ALA A 85 -17.80 -11.27 9.04
CA ALA A 85 -16.39 -11.61 9.25
C ALA A 85 -15.55 -10.44 9.78
N LEU A 86 -15.95 -9.19 9.49
CA LEU A 86 -15.28 -7.98 9.96
C LEU A 86 -16.08 -7.22 11.03
N GLN A 87 -17.35 -7.57 11.28
CA GLN A 87 -18.15 -6.88 12.28
C GLN A 87 -17.70 -7.25 13.69
N ASN A 88 -17.21 -6.24 14.43
CA ASN A 88 -16.74 -6.39 15.82
C ASN A 88 -15.67 -7.48 16.00
N THR A 89 -14.89 -7.78 14.96
CA THR A 89 -13.84 -8.79 15.08
C THR A 89 -12.68 -8.26 15.91
N THR A 90 -12.29 -9.03 16.93
CA THR A 90 -11.06 -8.82 17.69
C THR A 90 -9.97 -9.81 17.28
N LYS A 91 -10.26 -10.70 16.32
CA LYS A 91 -9.33 -11.70 15.83
C LYS A 91 -8.31 -11.04 14.87
N PRO A 92 -7.06 -11.54 14.85
CA PRO A 92 -6.09 -11.14 13.84
C PRO A 92 -6.59 -11.34 12.41
N ILE A 93 -6.17 -10.45 11.52
CA ILE A 93 -6.54 -10.39 10.11
C ILE A 93 -5.27 -10.41 9.27
N SER A 94 -5.28 -11.21 8.20
CA SER A 94 -4.23 -11.22 7.20
C SER A 94 -4.54 -10.22 6.09
N VAL A 95 -3.50 -9.63 5.50
CA VAL A 95 -3.61 -8.74 4.35
C VAL A 95 -2.76 -9.30 3.22
N ILE A 96 -3.28 -9.28 1.99
CA ILE A 96 -2.49 -9.56 0.78
C ILE A 96 -2.55 -8.33 -0.11
N ASP A 97 -1.39 -7.74 -0.45
CA ASP A 97 -1.28 -6.59 -1.35
C ASP A 97 -0.65 -7.01 -2.68
N TYR A 98 -1.48 -7.02 -3.72
CA TYR A 98 -1.12 -7.45 -5.07
C TYR A 98 -0.65 -6.28 -5.91
N GLY A 99 0.52 -6.42 -6.54
CA GLY A 99 1.16 -5.30 -7.24
C GLY A 99 1.52 -4.18 -6.26
N CYS A 100 2.01 -4.56 -5.09
CA CYS A 100 2.12 -3.64 -3.95
C CYS A 100 3.08 -2.47 -4.21
N GLY A 101 3.96 -2.57 -5.21
CA GLY A 101 5.00 -1.57 -5.46
C GLY A 101 5.82 -1.33 -4.20
N GLN A 102 5.74 -0.11 -3.65
CA GLN A 102 6.41 0.29 -2.41
C GLN A 102 5.57 0.07 -1.14
N GLY A 103 4.50 -0.73 -1.22
CA GLY A 103 3.66 -1.10 -0.07
C GLY A 103 2.84 0.04 0.51
N LEU A 104 2.48 1.03 -0.32
CA LEU A 104 1.77 2.22 0.13
C LEU A 104 0.34 1.89 0.58
N ALA A 105 -0.35 0.96 -0.09
CA ALA A 105 -1.73 0.62 0.25
C ALA A 105 -1.84 -0.06 1.62
N SER A 106 -1.00 -1.05 1.91
CA SER A 106 -0.93 -1.68 3.24
C SER A 106 -0.55 -0.70 4.35
N MET A 107 0.39 0.19 4.07
CA MET A 107 0.83 1.23 5.00
C MET A 107 -0.33 2.17 5.35
N VAL A 108 -1.02 2.68 4.33
CA VAL A 108 -2.17 3.57 4.50
C VAL A 108 -3.34 2.86 5.19
N LEU A 109 -3.57 1.57 4.93
CA LEU A 109 -4.61 0.79 5.62
C LEU A 109 -4.39 0.79 7.15
N GLN A 110 -3.14 0.60 7.60
CA GLN A 110 -2.80 0.60 9.02
C GLN A 110 -2.91 1.99 9.65
N GLU A 111 -2.45 3.03 8.94
CA GLU A 111 -2.62 4.40 9.41
C GLU A 111 -4.12 4.76 9.52
N PHE A 112 -4.92 4.43 8.50
CA PHE A 112 -6.36 4.64 8.48
C PHE A 112 -7.06 3.91 9.63
N ASN A 113 -6.76 2.62 9.83
CA ASN A 113 -7.30 1.82 10.92
C ASN A 113 -7.07 2.46 12.29
N ARG A 114 -5.85 2.97 12.53
CA ARG A 114 -5.48 3.63 13.77
C ARG A 114 -6.17 4.98 13.93
N GLU A 115 -6.16 5.83 12.90
CA GLU A 115 -6.71 7.19 12.99
C GLU A 115 -8.22 7.21 13.18
N HIS A 116 -8.92 6.29 12.51
CA HIS A 116 -10.36 6.12 12.65
C HIS A 116 -10.75 5.22 13.83
N GLN A 117 -9.77 4.74 14.61
CA GLN A 117 -9.96 3.93 15.82
C GLN A 117 -10.84 2.70 15.57
N LEU A 118 -10.67 2.06 14.41
CA LEU A 118 -11.53 0.94 13.98
C LEU A 118 -11.26 -0.35 14.78
N GLY A 119 -10.05 -0.47 15.35
CA GLY A 119 -9.69 -1.58 16.25
C GLY A 119 -9.34 -2.89 15.54
N TYR A 120 -9.29 -2.92 14.20
CA TYR A 120 -8.89 -4.12 13.46
C TYR A 120 -7.45 -4.51 13.78
N GLN A 121 -7.21 -5.81 13.97
CA GLN A 121 -5.89 -6.37 14.26
C GLN A 121 -5.27 -6.90 12.96
N PHE A 122 -4.82 -6.02 12.07
CA PHE A 122 -4.08 -6.41 10.87
C PHE A 122 -2.67 -6.84 11.27
N GLU A 123 -2.41 -8.15 11.27
CA GLU A 123 -1.21 -8.73 11.88
C GLU A 123 -0.24 -9.28 10.82
N GLU A 124 -0.76 -10.04 9.86
CA GLU A 124 0.01 -10.62 8.75
C GLU A 124 -0.16 -9.77 7.48
N LEU A 125 0.94 -9.59 6.75
CA LEU A 125 0.96 -8.99 5.42
C LEU A 125 1.72 -9.86 4.43
N ILE A 126 1.10 -10.17 3.29
CA ILE A 126 1.74 -10.80 2.13
C ILE A 126 1.88 -9.74 1.04
N LEU A 127 3.12 -9.36 0.73
CA LEU A 127 3.46 -8.38 -0.30
C LEU A 127 3.82 -9.09 -1.60
N ILE A 128 3.10 -8.79 -2.68
CA ILE A 128 3.32 -9.41 -3.99
C ILE A 128 3.69 -8.34 -5.01
N GLU A 129 4.91 -8.40 -5.54
CA GLU A 129 5.43 -7.41 -6.49
C GLU A 129 6.59 -8.01 -7.31
N PRO A 130 6.59 -7.90 -8.66
CA PRO A 130 7.67 -8.41 -9.49
C PRO A 130 9.01 -7.66 -9.34
N SER A 131 9.01 -6.40 -8.87
CA SER A 131 10.23 -5.65 -8.57
C SER A 131 10.75 -5.94 -7.17
N ALA A 132 11.83 -6.72 -7.07
CA ALA A 132 12.55 -6.94 -5.81
C ALA A 132 12.97 -5.62 -5.12
N LEU A 133 13.28 -4.58 -5.91
CA LEU A 133 13.64 -3.27 -5.39
C LEU A 133 12.44 -2.59 -4.72
N ALA A 134 11.28 -2.56 -5.38
CA ALA A 134 10.07 -1.98 -4.81
C ALA A 134 9.59 -2.77 -3.60
N LEU A 135 9.61 -4.11 -3.69
CA LEU A 135 9.24 -5.02 -2.62
C LEU A 135 10.10 -4.82 -1.36
N LYS A 136 11.40 -4.56 -1.52
CA LYS A 136 12.29 -4.21 -0.39
C LYS A 136 11.84 -2.95 0.33
N GLU A 137 11.45 -1.90 -0.41
CA GLU A 137 10.92 -0.67 0.21
C GLU A 137 9.55 -0.92 0.84
N ALA A 138 8.70 -1.74 0.22
CA ALA A 138 7.41 -2.15 0.78
C ALA A 138 7.55 -2.79 2.16
N VAL A 139 8.52 -3.70 2.34
CA VAL A 139 8.80 -4.29 3.65
C VAL A 139 9.23 -3.22 4.65
N LYS A 140 10.14 -2.31 4.28
CA LYS A 140 10.62 -1.25 5.19
C LYS A 140 9.48 -0.35 5.65
N HIS A 141 8.62 0.07 4.72
CA HIS A 141 7.48 0.94 5.02
C HIS A 141 6.45 0.25 5.94
N ASN A 142 6.34 -1.08 5.87
CA ASN A 142 5.33 -1.85 6.59
C ASN A 142 5.82 -2.55 7.86
N ALA A 143 7.15 -2.65 8.07
CA ALA A 143 7.75 -3.41 9.18
C ALA A 143 7.37 -2.90 10.58
N MET A 144 6.95 -1.64 10.70
CA MET A 144 6.49 -1.07 11.97
C MET A 144 5.01 -1.35 12.27
N TYR A 145 4.26 -1.80 11.26
CA TYR A 145 2.80 -1.97 11.35
C TYR A 145 2.37 -3.44 11.44
N TYR A 146 3.12 -4.33 10.80
CA TYR A 146 2.80 -5.75 10.71
C TYR A 146 3.86 -6.57 11.43
N THR A 147 3.43 -7.55 12.22
CA THR A 147 4.35 -8.44 12.94
C THR A 147 4.87 -9.56 12.05
N HIS A 148 4.10 -9.96 11.03
CA HIS A 148 4.47 -11.02 10.09
C HIS A 148 4.37 -10.52 8.65
N ILE A 149 5.51 -10.37 7.98
CA ILE A 149 5.56 -9.96 6.56
C ILE A 149 6.13 -11.09 5.71
N LYS A 150 5.34 -11.59 4.76
CA LYS A 150 5.77 -12.48 3.68
C LYS A 150 5.98 -11.67 2.41
N GLN A 151 6.98 -12.05 1.63
CA GLN A 151 7.36 -11.39 0.39
C GLN A 151 7.29 -12.38 -0.75
N GLN A 152 6.59 -12.03 -1.83
CA GLN A 152 6.53 -12.80 -3.05
C GLN A 152 6.98 -11.93 -4.22
N CYS A 153 8.24 -12.09 -4.61
CA CYS A 153 8.83 -11.41 -5.76
C CYS A 153 8.37 -12.10 -7.06
N SER A 154 7.09 -11.99 -7.39
CA SER A 154 6.49 -12.71 -8.51
C SER A 154 5.49 -11.83 -9.26
N LYS A 155 5.24 -12.23 -10.51
CA LYS A 155 4.11 -11.72 -11.28
C LYS A 155 2.84 -12.47 -10.90
N PHE A 156 1.69 -11.84 -11.13
CA PHE A 156 0.38 -12.40 -10.78
C PHE A 156 0.12 -13.77 -11.43
N ASP A 157 0.49 -13.93 -12.69
CA ASP A 157 0.34 -15.17 -13.49
C ASP A 157 1.23 -16.33 -13.03
N LYS A 158 2.13 -16.09 -12.07
CA LYS A 158 3.06 -17.09 -11.52
C LYS A 158 2.77 -17.45 -10.06
N LEU A 159 1.71 -16.89 -9.47
CA LEU A 159 1.33 -17.20 -8.10
C LEU A 159 0.69 -18.59 -8.02
N THR A 160 1.06 -19.32 -6.97
CA THR A 160 0.45 -20.59 -6.59
C THR A 160 -0.45 -20.39 -5.37
N ALA A 161 -1.35 -21.35 -5.11
CA ALA A 161 -2.17 -21.33 -3.90
C ALA A 161 -1.33 -21.28 -2.61
N ASN A 162 -0.15 -21.90 -2.62
CA ASN A 162 0.76 -21.90 -1.47
C ASN A 162 1.33 -20.51 -1.17
N ASP A 163 1.54 -19.69 -2.19
CA ASP A 163 2.03 -18.31 -2.03
C ASP A 163 0.99 -17.40 -1.37
N LEU A 164 -0.29 -17.80 -1.40
CA LEU A 164 -1.43 -17.06 -0.87
C LEU A 164 -1.92 -17.60 0.48
N LEU A 165 -1.22 -18.57 1.08
CA LEU A 165 -1.61 -19.13 2.37
C LEU A 165 -1.40 -18.11 3.49
N THR A 166 -2.51 -17.75 4.13
CA THR A 166 -2.58 -16.83 5.26
C THR A 166 -2.68 -17.57 6.60
N GLN A 167 -2.22 -16.92 7.66
CA GLN A 167 -2.26 -17.43 9.03
C GLN A 167 -3.65 -17.26 9.69
N HIS A 168 -4.49 -16.38 9.15
CA HIS A 168 -5.74 -15.99 9.78
C HIS A 168 -6.97 -16.31 8.92
N HIS A 169 -8.10 -16.51 9.59
CA HIS A 169 -9.36 -16.87 8.95
C HIS A 169 -9.91 -15.76 8.03
N VAL A 170 -9.68 -14.50 8.40
CA VAL A 170 -10.12 -13.34 7.61
C VAL A 170 -8.91 -12.77 6.89
N THR A 171 -9.05 -12.61 5.58
CA THR A 171 -8.02 -12.01 4.73
C THR A 171 -8.60 -10.83 3.96
N VAL A 172 -7.92 -9.69 4.01
CA VAL A 172 -8.22 -8.51 3.17
C VAL A 172 -7.28 -8.52 1.98
N HIS A 173 -7.84 -8.50 0.78
CA HIS A 173 -7.07 -8.47 -0.47
C HIS A 173 -7.07 -7.03 -1.00
N LEU A 174 -5.88 -6.42 -1.09
CA LEU A 174 -5.65 -5.11 -1.68
C LEU A 174 -5.14 -5.29 -3.10
N LEU A 175 -5.87 -4.76 -4.08
CA LEU A 175 -5.50 -4.79 -5.49
C LEU A 175 -5.02 -3.40 -5.91
N SER A 176 -3.91 -2.95 -5.31
CA SER A 176 -3.49 -1.55 -5.30
C SER A 176 -3.03 -1.05 -6.67
N ASN A 177 -2.35 -1.87 -7.47
CA ASN A 177 -1.95 -1.55 -8.85
C ASN A 177 -2.18 -2.73 -9.82
N VAL A 178 -3.19 -3.55 -9.58
CA VAL A 178 -3.45 -4.76 -10.40
C VAL A 178 -3.92 -4.41 -11.81
N LEU A 179 -4.58 -3.27 -12.00
CA LEU A 179 -4.97 -2.76 -13.33
C LEU A 179 -3.78 -2.32 -14.19
N ASP A 180 -2.62 -2.09 -13.58
CA ASP A 180 -1.38 -1.68 -14.25
C ASP A 180 -0.52 -2.91 -14.63
N LEU A 181 -1.10 -4.12 -14.57
CA LEU A 181 -0.47 -5.35 -15.03
C LEU A 181 -0.85 -5.58 -16.51
N PRO A 182 0.14 -5.67 -17.43
CA PRO A 182 -0.08 -5.61 -18.87
C PRO A 182 -0.85 -6.82 -19.48
N ASN A 183 -1.38 -7.72 -18.65
CA ASN A 183 -2.06 -8.94 -19.06
C ASN A 183 -3.40 -9.16 -18.32
N ILE A 184 -3.96 -8.14 -17.68
CA ILE A 184 -5.30 -8.23 -17.09
C ILE A 184 -6.27 -7.45 -17.99
N ASP A 185 -6.99 -8.19 -18.84
CA ASP A 185 -8.17 -7.67 -19.52
C ASP A 185 -9.30 -7.53 -18.47
N VAL A 186 -9.88 -6.34 -18.37
CA VAL A 186 -11.01 -6.01 -17.48
C VAL A 186 -12.24 -5.68 -18.31
#